data_AF-A0A3N8EB71-F1
#
_entry.id   AF-A0A3N8EB71-F1
#
_cell.length_a   1.000
_cell.length_b   1.000
_cell.length_c   1.000
_cell.angle_alpha   90.00
_cell.angle_beta   90.00
_cell.angle_gamma   90.00
#
_symmetry.space_group_name_H-M   'P 1'
#
loop_
_entity.id
_entity.type
_entity.pdbx_description
1 polymer ?
#
loop_
_entity_poly.entity_id
_entity_poly.type
_entity_poly.pdbx_seq_one_letter_code
_entity_poly.pdbx_strand_id
1 'polypeptide(L)'
;MDEIEELDERLDSDPDVDGVRLDIADLLGRLIGERRDYLSYWEKFWFVQALVSLDGNIQRGQRDSTAFLRVTLLAIANALRPAQERDENYAPHRADIEAVTAELLLEYVRTLGGAA
;
A
#
# COMPACT_ATOMS: atom_id res chain seq x y z
N MET A 1 -9.25 -2.10 9.60
CA MET A 1 -9.44 -0.66 9.40
C MET A 1 -8.72 0.08 10.50
N ASP A 2 -8.90 -0.39 11.74
CA ASP A 2 -8.26 0.08 12.97
C ASP A 2 -6.74 0.28 12.85
N GLU A 3 -6.00 -0.68 12.27
CA GLU A 3 -4.54 -0.57 12.10
C GLU A 3 -4.10 0.50 11.07
N ILE A 4 -4.92 0.76 10.05
CA ILE A 4 -4.63 1.83 9.07
C ILE A 4 -4.84 3.20 9.73
N GLU A 5 -5.90 3.33 10.53
CA GLU A 5 -6.21 4.54 11.29
C GLU A 5 -5.14 4.81 12.35
N GLU A 6 -4.70 3.78 13.08
CA GLU A 6 -3.60 3.89 14.06
C GLU A 6 -2.30 4.38 13.40
N LEU A 7 -1.95 3.84 12.23
CA LEU A 7 -0.77 4.30 11.49
C LEU A 7 -0.92 5.74 10.99
N ASP A 8 -2.12 6.17 10.59
CA ASP A 8 -2.38 7.56 10.16
C ASP A 8 -2.24 8.54 11.34
N GLU A 9 -2.77 8.19 12.51
CA GLU A 9 -2.65 8.99 13.74
C GLU A 9 -1.18 9.13 14.19
N ARG A 10 -0.38 8.07 14.05
CA ARG A 10 1.05 8.10 14.34
C ARG A 10 1.82 9.06 13.43
N LEU A 11 1.40 9.27 12.18
CA LEU A 11 2.07 10.22 11.28
C LEU A 11 2.03 11.68 11.78
N ASP A 12 1.08 12.04 12.64
CA ASP A 12 0.98 13.40 13.21
C ASP A 12 1.76 13.59 14.51
N SER A 13 2.12 12.50 15.19
CA SER A 13 2.59 12.56 16.58
C SER A 13 3.89 11.82 16.85
N ASP A 14 4.27 10.87 15.98
CA ASP A 14 5.44 10.01 16.17
C ASP A 14 6.71 10.69 15.62
N PRO A 15 7.73 10.95 16.46
CA PRO A 15 9.02 11.45 15.97
C PRO A 15 9.77 10.40 15.14
N ASP A 16 9.43 9.11 15.27
CA ASP A 16 10.04 8.01 14.51
C ASP A 16 9.20 7.65 13.27
N VAL A 17 9.22 8.54 12.28
CA VAL A 17 8.55 8.32 10.99
C VAL A 17 9.17 7.13 10.23
N ASP A 18 10.43 6.78 10.51
CA ASP A 18 11.07 5.61 9.92
C ASP A 18 10.47 4.30 10.44
N GLY A 19 10.15 4.23 11.73
CA GLY A 19 9.36 3.14 12.31
C GLY A 19 7.99 3.00 11.63
N VAL A 20 7.26 4.12 11.44
CA VAL A 20 5.95 4.11 10.75
C VAL A 20 6.06 3.60 9.31
N ARG A 21 7.14 3.94 8.58
CA ARG A 21 7.39 3.41 7.22
C ARG A 21 7.51 1.91 7.19
N LEU A 22 8.26 1.34 8.14
CA LEU A 22 8.46 -0.11 8.24
C LEU A 22 7.13 -0.78 8.57
N ASP A 23 6.37 -0.25 9.52
CA ASP A 23 5.05 -0.79 9.88
C ASP A 23 4.07 -0.77 8.68
N ILE A 24 4.10 0.29 7.86
CA ILE A 24 3.32 0.36 6.61
C ILE A 24 3.78 -0.70 5.60
N ALA A 25 5.09 -0.91 5.45
CA ALA A 25 5.64 -1.92 4.54
C ALA A 25 5.25 -3.34 5.00
N ASP A 26 5.32 -3.61 6.30
CA ASP A 26 4.94 -4.89 6.89
C ASP A 26 3.43 -5.14 6.76
N LEU A 27 2.60 -4.11 6.98
CA LEU A 27 1.16 -4.18 6.72
C LEU A 27 0.88 -4.53 5.26
N LEU A 28 1.54 -3.88 4.30
CA LEU A 28 1.42 -4.22 2.88
C LEU A 28 1.80 -5.67 2.62
N GLY A 29 2.96 -6.12 3.09
CA GLY A 29 3.44 -7.48 2.94
C GLY A 29 2.42 -8.51 3.44
N ARG A 30 1.92 -8.31 4.66
CA ARG A 30 0.91 -9.19 5.27
C ARG A 30 -0.39 -9.20 4.49
N LEU A 31 -0.95 -8.04 4.12
CA LEU A 31 -2.23 -7.97 3.41
C LEU A 31 -2.16 -8.58 2.01
N ILE A 32 -1.05 -8.38 1.29
CA ILE A 32 -0.81 -9.02 -0.01
C ILE A 32 -0.66 -10.53 0.17
N GLY A 33 0.10 -10.97 1.18
CA GLY A 33 0.31 -12.39 1.49
C GLY A 33 -1.00 -13.11 1.84
N GLU A 34 -1.84 -12.51 2.68
CA GLU A 34 -3.18 -13.02 3.01
C GLU A 34 -4.08 -13.18 1.77
N ARG A 35 -3.85 -12.37 0.73
CA ARG A 35 -4.68 -12.26 -0.48
C ARG A 35 -4.08 -12.90 -1.71
N ARG A 36 -2.96 -13.61 -1.54
CA ARG A 36 -2.13 -14.14 -2.62
C ARG A 36 -2.91 -14.83 -3.73
N ASP A 37 -3.90 -15.64 -3.36
CA ASP A 37 -4.63 -16.50 -4.29
C ASP A 37 -5.91 -15.86 -4.88
N TYR A 38 -6.27 -14.63 -4.48
CA TYR A 38 -7.55 -14.01 -4.85
C TYR A 38 -7.49 -12.50 -5.12
N LEU A 39 -6.34 -11.99 -5.57
CA LEU A 39 -6.22 -10.61 -6.05
C LEU A 39 -7.01 -10.40 -7.35
N SER A 40 -8.09 -9.62 -7.28
CA SER A 40 -8.76 -9.07 -8.46
C SER A 40 -8.00 -7.85 -8.99
N TYR A 41 -8.44 -7.32 -10.13
CA TYR A 41 -7.87 -6.09 -10.68
C TYR A 41 -7.86 -4.94 -9.67
N TRP A 42 -8.94 -4.79 -8.90
CA TRP A 42 -9.08 -3.74 -7.90
C TRP A 42 -7.99 -3.80 -6.84
N GLU A 43 -7.76 -4.97 -6.22
CA GLU A 43 -6.70 -5.10 -5.21
C GLU A 43 -5.32 -4.87 -5.84
N LYS A 44 -5.06 -5.40 -7.04
CA LYS A 44 -3.78 -5.17 -7.76
C LYS A 44 -3.53 -3.69 -7.99
N PHE A 45 -4.52 -2.97 -8.50
CA PHE A 45 -4.41 -1.54 -8.78
C PHE A 45 -4.03 -0.77 -7.52
N TRP A 46 -4.76 -0.98 -6.42
CA TRP A 46 -4.54 -0.23 -5.20
C TRP A 46 -3.28 -0.64 -4.44
N PHE A 47 -2.89 -1.92 -4.45
CA PHE A 47 -1.59 -2.33 -3.90
C PHE A 47 -0.41 -1.75 -4.69
N VAL A 48 -0.53 -1.66 -6.03
CA VAL A 48 0.48 -0.94 -6.84
C VAL A 48 0.54 0.54 -6.46
N GLN A 49 -0.60 1.23 -6.32
CA GLN A 49 -0.62 2.64 -5.90
C GLN A 49 0.00 2.86 -4.52
N ALA A 50 -0.28 1.96 -3.58
CA ALA A 50 0.32 1.99 -2.24
C ALA A 50 1.84 1.85 -2.31
N LEU A 51 2.35 0.85 -3.03
CA LEU A 51 3.79 0.62 -3.19
C LEU A 51 4.50 1.77 -3.91
N VAL A 52 3.91 2.34 -4.96
CA VAL A 52 4.48 3.49 -5.67
C VAL A 52 4.53 4.73 -4.78
N SER A 53 3.51 4.94 -3.94
CA SER A 53 3.48 6.06 -3.00
C SER A 53 4.52 5.90 -1.90
N LEU A 54 4.68 4.69 -1.37
CA LEU A 54 5.71 4.36 -0.38
C LEU A 54 7.12 4.48 -0.95
N ASP A 55 7.37 3.96 -2.16
CA ASP A 55 8.63 4.15 -2.90
C ASP A 55 8.94 5.63 -3.09
N GLY A 56 7.94 6.41 -3.51
CA GLY A 56 8.03 7.85 -3.64
C GLY A 56 8.49 8.52 -2.34
N ASN A 57 7.95 8.08 -1.21
CA ASN A 57 8.35 8.56 0.11
C ASN A 57 9.80 8.18 0.47
N ILE A 58 10.17 6.92 0.28
CA ILE A 58 11.44 6.36 0.76
C ILE A 58 12.62 6.78 -0.12
N GLN A 59 12.48 6.66 -1.44
CA GLN A 59 13.60 6.73 -2.39
C GLN A 59 13.65 8.04 -3.19
N ARG A 60 12.52 8.74 -3.37
CA ARG A 60 12.43 9.87 -4.33
C ARG A 60 12.46 11.25 -3.69
N GLY A 61 13.11 11.36 -2.53
CA GLY A 61 13.35 12.64 -1.86
C GLY A 61 12.11 13.24 -1.18
N GLN A 62 11.06 12.45 -0.93
CA GLN A 62 9.85 12.87 -0.22
C GLN A 62 9.83 12.40 1.25
N ARG A 63 10.99 12.03 1.79
CA ARG A 63 11.12 11.43 3.13
C ARG A 63 10.66 12.38 4.25
N ASP A 64 10.71 13.68 4.04
CA ASP A 64 10.23 14.65 5.04
C ASP A 64 8.70 14.86 4.98
N SER A 65 8.03 14.32 3.97
CA SER A 65 6.60 14.51 3.75
C SER A 65 5.82 13.30 4.23
N THR A 66 4.91 13.48 5.18
CA THR A 66 3.95 12.43 5.58
C THR A 66 2.82 12.27 4.57
N ALA A 67 2.65 13.20 3.62
CA ALA A 67 1.57 13.15 2.64
C ALA A 67 1.61 11.86 1.79
N PHE A 68 2.78 11.42 1.36
CA PHE A 68 2.92 10.17 0.59
C PHE A 68 2.62 8.92 1.44
N LEU A 69 2.91 8.96 2.74
CA LEU A 69 2.53 7.89 3.67
C LEU A 69 1.02 7.83 3.85
N ARG A 70 0.34 8.98 3.94
CA ARG A 70 -1.13 9.04 3.95
C ARG A 70 -1.76 8.54 2.65
N VAL A 71 -1.18 8.89 1.49
CA VAL A 71 -1.63 8.32 0.21
C VAL A 71 -1.44 6.81 0.17
N THR A 72 -0.34 6.31 0.74
CA THR A 72 -0.10 4.87 0.88
C THR A 72 -1.19 4.21 1.73
N LEU A 73 -1.50 4.76 2.91
CA LEU A 73 -2.56 4.27 3.80
C LEU A 73 -3.94 4.32 3.14
N LEU A 74 -4.26 5.41 2.43
CA LEU A 74 -5.50 5.53 1.66
C LEU A 74 -5.60 4.47 0.57
N ALA A 75 -4.51 4.18 -0.14
CA ALA A 75 -4.48 3.14 -1.16
C ALA A 75 -4.71 1.75 -0.54
N ILE A 76 -4.07 1.45 0.60
CA ILE A 76 -4.33 0.21 1.36
C ILE A 76 -5.81 0.12 1.75
N ALA A 77 -6.39 1.19 2.29
CA ALA A 77 -7.81 1.22 2.67
C ALA A 77 -8.74 0.95 1.47
N ASN A 78 -8.42 1.49 0.29
CA ASN A 78 -9.18 1.21 -0.93
C ASN A 78 -9.02 -0.25 -1.40
N ALA A 79 -7.82 -0.83 -1.31
CA ALA A 79 -7.60 -2.24 -1.64
C ALA A 79 -8.48 -3.17 -0.78
N LEU A 80 -8.71 -2.81 0.49
CA LEU A 80 -9.54 -3.58 1.41
C LEU A 80 -11.03 -3.27 1.32
N ARG A 81 -11.44 -2.33 0.48
CA ARG A 81 -12.84 -1.92 0.36
C ARG A 81 -13.71 -3.10 -0.11
N PRO A 82 -14.87 -3.35 0.52
CA PRO A 82 -15.80 -4.39 0.07
C PRO A 82 -16.26 -4.18 -1.38
N ALA A 83 -16.49 -5.26 -2.12
CA ALA A 83 -16.80 -5.21 -3.56
C ALA A 83 -17.98 -4.27 -3.89
N GLN A 84 -19.01 -4.24 -3.04
CA GLN A 84 -20.20 -3.39 -3.22
C GLN A 84 -19.95 -1.88 -3.03
N GLU A 85 -18.80 -1.49 -2.47
CA GLU A 85 -18.42 -0.09 -2.23
C GLU A 85 -17.34 0.41 -3.20
N ARG A 86 -16.87 -0.46 -4.11
CA ARG A 86 -15.84 -0.13 -5.10
C ARG A 86 -16.45 0.66 -6.24
N ASP A 87 -15.77 1.72 -6.66
CA ASP A 87 -16.07 2.38 -7.94
C ASP A 87 -15.11 1.85 -9.00
N GLU A 88 -15.47 0.74 -9.64
CA GLU A 88 -14.65 0.10 -10.69
C GLU A 88 -14.41 1.03 -11.91
N ASN A 89 -15.15 2.13 -12.06
CA ASN A 89 -14.90 3.13 -13.11
C ASN A 89 -13.76 4.10 -12.76
N TYR A 90 -13.37 4.16 -11.49
CA TYR A 90 -12.30 5.04 -11.01
C TYR A 90 -10.91 4.61 -11.52
N ALA A 91 -10.70 3.31 -11.69
CA ALA A 91 -9.42 2.74 -12.12
C ALA A 91 -9.56 2.14 -13.54
N PRO A 92 -9.19 2.86 -14.62
CA PRO A 92 -9.27 2.31 -15.96
C PRO A 92 -8.43 1.03 -16.04
N HIS A 93 -9.00 -0.05 -16.60
CA HIS A 93 -8.31 -1.33 -16.75
C HIS A 93 -7.07 -1.18 -17.63
N ARG A 94 -5.91 -1.46 -17.06
CA ARG A 94 -4.62 -1.48 -17.77
C ARG A 94 -4.02 -2.87 -17.75
N ALA A 95 -3.44 -3.28 -18.88
CA ALA A 95 -2.85 -4.60 -19.05
C ALA A 95 -1.64 -4.85 -18.13
N ASP A 96 -0.90 -3.79 -17.77
CA ASP A 96 0.24 -3.91 -16.86
C ASP A 96 -0.22 -4.21 -15.43
N ILE A 97 -1.32 -3.63 -14.97
CA ILE A 97 -1.92 -3.94 -13.66
C ILE A 97 -2.54 -5.34 -13.66
N GLU A 98 -3.20 -5.76 -14.74
CA GLU A 98 -3.74 -7.13 -14.84
C GLU A 98 -2.64 -8.20 -14.70
N ALA A 99 -1.48 -7.94 -15.29
CA ALA A 99 -0.33 -8.85 -15.25
C ALA A 99 0.38 -8.92 -13.88
N VAL A 100 0.05 -8.02 -12.93
CA VAL A 100 0.62 -8.03 -11.59
C VAL A 100 0.19 -9.29 -10.84
N THR A 101 1.16 -9.95 -10.21
CA THR A 101 0.93 -11.08 -9.30
C THR A 101 1.24 -10.68 -7.86
N ALA A 102 0.73 -11.46 -6.91
CA ALA A 102 1.06 -11.27 -5.50
C ALA A 102 2.58 -11.41 -5.25
N GLU A 103 3.26 -12.33 -5.95
CA GLU A 103 4.71 -12.51 -5.83
C GLU A 103 5.48 -11.26 -6.24
N LEU A 104 5.07 -10.61 -7.33
CA LEU A 104 5.69 -9.37 -7.79
C LEU A 104 5.48 -8.25 -6.76
N LEU A 105 4.28 -8.14 -6.19
CA LEU A 105 3.98 -7.16 -5.15
C LEU A 105 4.80 -7.41 -3.87
N LEU A 106 4.90 -8.66 -3.43
CA LEU A 106 5.71 -9.05 -2.26
C LEU A 106 7.21 -8.81 -2.49
N GLU A 107 7.70 -9.04 -3.71
CA GLU A 107 9.07 -8.69 -4.07
C GLU A 107 9.30 -7.18 -3.93
N TYR A 108 8.36 -6.35 -4.38
CA TYR A 108 8.42 -4.89 -4.20
C TYR A 108 8.38 -4.47 -2.72
N VAL A 109 7.60 -5.13 -1.87
CA VAL A 109 7.63 -4.86 -0.42
C VAL A 109 9.02 -5.11 0.15
N ARG A 110 9.67 -6.23 -0.24
CA ARG A 110 11.03 -6.57 0.22
C ARG A 110 12.08 -5.56 -0.22
N THR A 111 11.97 -5.00 -1.43
CA THR A 111 12.93 -3.99 -1.91
C THR A 111 12.78 -2.65 -1.17
N LEU A 112 11.59 -2.38 -0.62
CA LEU A 112 11.33 -1.19 0.20
C LEU A 112 11.72 -1.37 1.68
N GLY A 113 12.02 -2.60 2.11
CA GLY A 113 12.51 -2.91 3.46
C GLY A 113 11.50 -3.58 4.39
N GLY A 114 10.35 -4.04 3.90
CA GLY A 114 9.39 -4.81 4.71
C GLY A 114 9.79 -6.28 4.89
N ALA A 115 9.34 -6.91 5.97
CA ALA A 115 9.45 -8.36 6.19
C ALA A 115 8.32 -9.09 5.46
N ALA A 116 8.66 -10.02 4.57
CA ALA A 116 7.70 -10.79 3.77
C ALA A 116 7.25 -12.10 4.41
#